data_AF-A0A7Y2L0R4-F1
#
_entry.id   AF-A0A7Y2L0R4-F1
#
_cell.length_a   1.000
_cell.length_b   1.000
_cell.length_c   1.000
_cell.angle_alpha   90.00
_cell.angle_beta   90.00
_cell.angle_gamma   90.00
#
_symmetry.space_group_name_H-M   'P 1'
#
loop_
_entity.id
_entity.type
_entity.pdbx_description
1 polymer ?
#
loop_
_entity_poly.entity_id
_entity_poly.type
_entity_poly.pdbx_seq_one_letter_code
_entity_poly.pdbx_strand_id
1 'polypeptide(L)'
;VQAYEKLTEQGRKVRVVSMPCTSVYEAQDAGYKQSVLPLQVSARIAIEASHADYWYKYVGLEGRVIGMTTYGESAPAPALFEEFGFTLENILGQAEELLED
;
A
#
# COMPACT_ATOMS: atom_id res chain seq x y z
N VAL A 1 -4.99 6.38 5.20
CA VAL A 1 -4.63 6.97 6.52
C VAL A 1 -5.37 6.29 7.67
N GLN A 2 -6.67 6.00 7.56
CA GLN A 2 -7.44 5.30 8.60
C GLN A 2 -6.80 3.99 9.11
N ALA A 3 -6.26 3.15 8.21
CA ALA A 3 -5.54 1.93 8.61
C ALA A 3 -4.29 2.22 9.46
N TYR A 4 -3.55 3.29 9.14
CA TYR A 4 -2.41 3.74 9.94
C TYR A 4 -2.85 4.13 11.36
N GLU A 5 -3.96 4.87 11.48
CA GLU A 5 -4.49 5.28 12.80
C GLU A 5 -4.85 4.05 13.63
N LYS A 6 -5.60 3.10 13.05
CA LYS A 6 -6.02 1.86 13.71
C LYS A 6 -4.84 0.98 14.16
N LEU A 7 -3.85 0.78 13.29
CA LEU A 7 -2.66 0.00 13.63
C LEU A 7 -1.79 0.70 14.69
N THR A 8 -1.74 2.05 14.64
CA THR A 8 -1.03 2.84 15.66
C THR A 8 -1.73 2.75 17.01
N GLU A 9 -3.07 2.77 17.05
CA GLU A 9 -3.87 2.53 18.27
C GLU A 9 -3.57 1.15 18.89
N GLN A 10 -3.25 0.17 18.07
CA GLN A 10 -2.82 -1.18 18.49
C GLN A 10 -1.33 -1.26 18.90
N GLY A 11 -0.60 -0.13 18.91
CA GLY A 11 0.81 -0.06 19.29
C GLY A 11 1.80 -0.46 18.19
N ARG A 12 1.34 -0.66 16.95
CA ARG A 12 2.23 -0.95 15.81
C ARG A 12 2.93 0.33 15.34
N LYS A 13 4.21 0.22 14.96
CA LYS A 13 4.97 1.34 14.36
C LYS A 13 4.73 1.37 12.86
N VAL A 14 3.82 2.23 12.42
CA VAL A 14 3.42 2.35 11.02
C VAL A 14 3.90 3.67 10.41
N ARG A 15 4.13 3.69 9.10
CA ARG A 15 4.43 4.91 8.33
C ARG A 15 3.50 4.96 7.12
N VAL A 16 2.92 6.13 6.86
CA VAL A 16 2.23 6.40 5.59
C VAL A 16 3.16 7.20 4.69
N VAL A 17 3.33 6.76 3.46
CA VAL A 17 4.07 7.48 2.42
C VAL A 17 3.09 7.83 1.30
N SER A 18 2.95 9.12 1.02
CA SER A 18 2.27 9.57 -0.21
C SER A 18 3.30 9.58 -1.35
N MET A 19 2.98 8.91 -2.46
CA MET A 19 3.87 8.76 -3.62
C MET A 19 3.22 9.34 -4.88
N PRO A 20 3.04 10.67 -4.97
CA PRO A 20 2.25 11.30 -6.05
C PRO A 20 2.92 11.23 -7.42
N CYS A 21 4.24 11.05 -7.48
CA CYS A 21 4.99 10.94 -8.73
C CYS A 21 6.22 10.05 -8.53
N THR A 22 6.10 8.80 -8.97
CA THR A 22 7.17 7.81 -8.83
C THR A 22 8.41 8.17 -9.63
N SER A 23 8.30 8.77 -10.82
CA SER A 23 9.48 9.20 -11.60
C SER A 23 10.28 10.30 -10.88
N VAL A 24 9.62 11.23 -10.20
CA VAL A 24 10.29 12.24 -9.37
C VAL A 24 10.95 11.60 -8.15
N TYR A 25 10.29 10.65 -7.49
CA TYR A 25 10.90 9.86 -6.41
C TYR A 25 12.14 9.10 -6.90
N GLU A 26 12.09 8.52 -8.09
CA GLU A 26 13.21 7.80 -8.67
C GLU A 26 14.41 8.68 -9.02
N ALA A 27 14.18 9.95 -9.34
CA ALA A 27 15.25 10.90 -9.60
C ALA A 27 15.96 11.38 -8.33
N GLN A 28 15.44 11.09 -7.13
CA GLN A 28 16.07 11.48 -5.87
C GLN A 28 17.32 10.65 -5.58
N ASP A 29 18.20 11.17 -4.73
CA ASP A 29 19.41 10.47 -4.31
C ASP A 29 19.09 9.25 -3.42
N ALA A 30 20.07 8.35 -3.27
CA ALA A 30 19.92 7.12 -2.50
C ALA A 30 19.63 7.37 -1.02
N GLY A 31 20.17 8.45 -0.43
CA GLY A 31 19.92 8.82 0.96
C GLY A 31 18.47 9.23 1.18
N TYR A 32 17.91 10.05 0.29
CA TYR A 32 16.50 10.40 0.32
C TYR A 32 15.61 9.17 0.15
N LYS A 33 15.88 8.31 -0.86
CA LYS A 33 15.09 7.08 -1.08
C LYS A 33 15.07 6.18 0.15
N GLN A 34 16.24 5.97 0.78
CA GLN A 34 16.40 5.20 2.01
C GLN A 34 15.68 5.85 3.21
N SER A 35 15.61 7.18 3.26
CA SER A 35 14.87 7.89 4.33
C SER A 35 13.36 7.65 4.24
N VAL A 36 12.82 7.51 3.02
CA VAL A 36 11.37 7.31 2.76
C VAL A 36 10.99 5.83 2.83
N LEU A 37 11.70 4.97 2.10
CA LEU A 37 11.48 3.51 2.00
C LEU A 37 12.73 2.74 2.45
N PRO A 38 13.00 2.64 3.76
CA PRO A 38 14.21 1.99 4.25
C PRO A 38 14.24 0.51 3.87
N LEU A 39 15.36 0.05 3.29
CA LEU A 39 15.52 -1.35 2.85
C LEU A 39 15.29 -2.40 3.95
N GLN A 40 15.56 -2.06 5.22
CA GLN A 40 15.34 -2.94 6.36
C GLN A 40 13.87 -3.11 6.76
N VAL A 41 12.94 -2.38 6.15
CA VAL A 41 11.50 -2.51 6.37
C VAL A 41 10.90 -3.12 5.10
N SER A 42 10.74 -4.46 5.08
CA SER A 42 10.18 -5.18 3.93
C SER A 42 8.65 -5.30 3.98
N ALA A 43 8.04 -5.28 5.17
CA ALA A 43 6.59 -5.22 5.36
C ALA A 43 6.01 -3.91 4.81
N ARG A 44 5.58 -3.94 3.54
CA ARG A 44 5.06 -2.80 2.78
C ARG A 44 3.75 -3.17 2.10
N ILE A 45 2.78 -2.27 2.16
CA ILE A 45 1.52 -2.37 1.42
C ILE A 45 1.39 -1.14 0.52
N ALA A 46 1.25 -1.37 -0.79
CA ALA A 46 0.86 -0.33 -1.74
C ALA A 46 -0.66 -0.38 -1.95
N ILE A 47 -1.31 0.78 -2.01
CA ILE A 47 -2.77 0.90 -2.12
C ILE A 47 -3.08 1.91 -3.23
N GLU A 48 -3.62 1.44 -4.35
CA GLU A 48 -3.99 2.29 -5.49
C GLU A 48 -5.10 1.64 -6.32
N ALA A 49 -6.14 2.40 -6.68
CA ALA A 49 -7.21 1.93 -7.57
C ALA A 49 -6.78 1.88 -9.05
N SER A 50 -5.70 1.14 -9.33
CA SER A 50 -5.07 0.92 -10.63
C SER A 50 -4.40 -0.45 -10.66
N HIS A 51 -3.82 -0.83 -11.81
CA HIS A 51 -3.20 -2.15 -11.99
C HIS A 51 -2.07 -2.42 -10.99
N ALA A 52 -2.12 -3.57 -10.32
CA ALA A 52 -1.24 -3.88 -9.19
C ALA A 52 0.25 -4.01 -9.55
N ASP A 53 0.58 -4.53 -10.73
CA ASP A 53 1.93 -5.02 -11.05
C ASP A 53 3.03 -3.96 -10.93
N TYR A 54 2.68 -2.70 -11.19
CA TYR A 54 3.63 -1.59 -11.12
C TYR A 54 4.24 -1.44 -9.71
N TRP A 55 3.45 -1.74 -8.67
CA TRP A 55 3.82 -1.49 -7.28
C TRP A 55 4.80 -2.50 -6.69
N TYR A 56 5.00 -3.66 -7.32
CA TYR A 56 6.00 -4.65 -6.88
C TYR A 56 7.43 -4.09 -6.89
N LYS A 57 7.70 -3.05 -7.70
CA LYS A 57 8.96 -2.30 -7.64
C LYS A 57 9.25 -1.73 -6.24
N TYR A 58 8.22 -1.32 -5.50
CA TYR A 58 8.34 -0.61 -4.22
C TYR A 58 8.06 -1.50 -3.02
N VAL A 59 7.16 -2.47 -3.15
CA VAL A 59 6.80 -3.38 -2.06
C VAL A 59 7.67 -4.65 -2.03
N GLY A 60 8.38 -4.96 -3.11
CA GLY A 60 9.21 -6.16 -3.20
C GLY A 60 8.40 -7.45 -3.32
N LEU A 61 9.04 -8.59 -3.02
CA LEU A 61 8.41 -9.92 -3.08
C LEU A 61 7.65 -10.28 -1.80
N GLU A 62 7.97 -9.62 -0.69
CA GLU A 62 7.38 -9.91 0.63
C GLU A 62 6.19 -9.00 0.93
N GLY A 63 6.06 -7.87 0.24
CA GLY A 63 4.96 -6.92 0.47
C GLY A 63 3.63 -7.36 -0.12
N ARG A 64 2.62 -6.49 0.00
CA ARG A 64 1.28 -6.68 -0.58
C ARG A 64 0.89 -5.47 -1.45
N VAL A 65 0.02 -5.69 -2.42
CA VAL A 65 -0.57 -4.63 -3.24
C VAL A 65 -2.08 -4.76 -3.20
N ILE A 66 -2.76 -3.72 -2.71
CA ILE A 66 -4.20 -3.56 -2.82
C ILE A 66 -4.43 -2.69 -4.05
N GLY A 67 -4.65 -3.36 -5.17
CA GLY A 67 -4.88 -2.74 -6.47
C GLY A 67 -5.73 -3.61 -7.37
N MET A 68 -6.01 -3.09 -8.57
CA MET A 68 -6.81 -3.78 -9.58
C MET A 68 -6.01 -4.87 -10.29
N THR A 69 -6.66 -5.99 -10.59
CA THR A 69 -6.10 -7.08 -11.42
C THR A 69 -7.00 -7.44 -12.61
N THR A 70 -8.13 -6.74 -12.72
CA THR A 70 -9.17 -6.90 -13.75
C THR A 70 -9.56 -5.54 -14.33
N TYR A 71 -10.42 -5.55 -15.34
CA TYR A 71 -11.19 -4.35 -15.68
C TYR A 71 -12.18 -3.99 -14.56
N GLY A 72 -12.81 -2.82 -14.70
CA GLY A 72 -13.86 -2.37 -13.81
C GLY A 72 -15.24 -2.87 -14.20
N GLU A 73 -16.24 -2.45 -13.42
CA GLU A 73 -17.65 -2.78 -13.61
C GLU A 73 -18.51 -1.50 -13.61
N SER A 74 -19.73 -1.59 -14.14
CA SER A 74 -20.67 -0.46 -14.17
C SER A 74 -21.52 -0.42 -12.90
N ALA A 75 -21.04 0.26 -11.85
CA ALA A 75 -21.77 0.48 -10.61
C ALA A 75 -21.37 1.80 -9.92
N PRO A 76 -22.09 2.25 -8.88
CA PRO A 76 -21.65 3.39 -8.06
C PRO A 76 -20.28 3.15 -7.44
N ALA A 77 -19.43 4.17 -7.40
CA ALA A 77 -18.05 4.06 -6.90
C ALA A 77 -17.90 3.43 -5.51
N PRO A 78 -18.75 3.71 -4.50
CA PRO A 78 -18.64 3.05 -3.19
C PRO A 78 -18.79 1.53 -3.28
N ALA A 79 -19.72 1.05 -4.10
CA ALA A 79 -19.92 -0.39 -4.31
C ALA A 79 -18.72 -1.01 -5.05
N LEU A 80 -18.12 -0.28 -5.99
CA LEU A 80 -16.91 -0.74 -6.68
C LEU A 80 -15.70 -0.79 -5.73
N PHE A 81 -15.54 0.18 -4.82
CA PHE A 81 -14.47 0.12 -3.83
C PHE A 81 -14.62 -1.07 -2.88
N GLU A 82 -15.84 -1.39 -2.47
CA GLU A 82 -16.13 -2.59 -1.67
C GLU A 82 -15.82 -3.87 -2.44
N GLU A 83 -16.37 -4.01 -3.65
CA GLU A 83 -16.18 -5.18 -4.53
C GLU A 83 -14.70 -5.44 -4.84
N PHE A 84 -13.94 -4.38 -5.15
CA PHE A 84 -12.51 -4.50 -5.48
C PHE A 84 -11.59 -4.45 -4.25
N GLY A 85 -12.13 -4.49 -3.03
CA GLY A 85 -11.35 -4.66 -1.81
C GLY A 85 -10.60 -3.41 -1.31
N PHE A 86 -10.99 -2.21 -1.74
CA PHE A 86 -10.47 -0.93 -1.22
C PHE A 86 -11.21 -0.52 0.07
N THR A 87 -11.27 -1.44 1.03
CA THR A 87 -11.95 -1.26 2.31
C THR A 87 -10.95 -1.18 3.45
N LEU A 88 -11.34 -0.54 4.55
CA LEU A 88 -10.49 -0.45 5.74
C LEU A 88 -10.21 -1.84 6.31
N GLU A 89 -11.21 -2.70 6.30
CA GLU A 89 -11.17 -4.08 6.78
C GLU A 89 -10.15 -4.91 6.00
N ASN A 90 -10.16 -4.83 4.66
CA ASN A 90 -9.19 -5.56 3.84
C ASN A 90 -7.76 -5.06 4.07
N ILE A 91 -7.57 -3.73 4.16
CA ILE A 91 -6.24 -3.15 4.43
C ILE A 91 -5.70 -3.63 5.78
N LEU A 92 -6.55 -3.67 6.82
CA LEU A 92 -6.14 -4.15 8.14
C LEU A 92 -5.82 -5.64 8.14
N GLY A 93 -6.65 -6.47 7.50
CA GLY A 93 -6.39 -7.91 7.39
C GLY A 93 -5.07 -8.22 6.67
N GLN A 94 -4.80 -7.54 5.55
CA GLN A 94 -3.53 -7.67 4.83
C GLN A 94 -2.32 -7.18 5.65
N ALA A 95 -2.50 -6.13 6.46
CA ALA A 95 -1.46 -5.63 7.34
C ALA A 95 -1.18 -6.58 8.52
N GLU A 96 -2.21 -7.23 9.07
CA GLU A 96 -2.06 -8.20 10.14
C GLU A 96 -1.31 -9.44 9.64
N GLU A 97 -1.75 -10.03 8.52
CA GLU A 97 -1.07 -11.16 7.86
C GLU A 97 0.41 -10.85 7.59
N LEU A 98 0.69 -9.70 6.98
CA LEU A 98 2.05 -9.27 6.62
C LEU A 98 2.97 -9.01 7.82
N LEU A 99 2.42 -8.70 9.00
CA LEU A 99 3.20 -8.43 10.22
C LEU A 99 3.39 -9.67 11.10
N GLU A 100 2.68 -10.76 10.79
CA GLU A 100 2.78 -12.05 11.47
C GLU A 100 3.66 -13.07 10.73
N ASP A 101 3.84 -12.90 9.41
CA ASP A 101 4.82 -13.58 8.56
C ASP A 101 6.29 -13.28 8.98
#